data_AF-A0A938PNJ9-F1
#
_entry.id   AF-A0A938PNJ9-F1
#
_cell.length_a   1.000
_cell.length_b   1.000
_cell.length_c   1.000
_cell.angle_alpha   90.00
_cell.angle_beta   90.00
_cell.angle_gamma   90.00
#
_symmetry.space_group_name_H-M   'P 1'
#
loop_
_entity.id
_entity.type
_entity.pdbx_description
1 polymer ?
#
loop_
_entity_poly.entity_id
_entity_poly.type
_entity_poly.pdbx_seq_one_letter_code
_entity_poly.pdbx_strand_id
1 'polypeptide(L)'
;MRWLPEQVCAISGCKLEPLKALDQLLITDVVIRAHPDDTNLRLVNVLLVNTAPFEQAFPDIEIAFRAPTNDLVAWKRVTAREYLSASLKDRPVVPERTPVRIEFVIKDPGTQAYGYDINLK
;
A
#
# COMPACT_ATOMS: atom_id res chain seq x y z
N MET A 1 22.10 11.68 -34.24
CA MET A 1 22.30 13.14 -34.11
C MET A 1 20.89 13.73 -33.99
N ARG A 2 20.44 14.39 -32.92
CA ARG A 2 21.13 15.25 -31.96
C ARG A 2 20.18 15.47 -30.76
N TRP A 3 20.55 14.96 -29.59
CA TRP A 3 21.18 15.67 -28.45
C TRP A 3 20.13 16.23 -27.48
N LEU A 4 20.31 15.89 -26.20
CA LEU A 4 19.50 16.18 -25.00
C LEU A 4 19.05 17.64 -24.85
N PRO A 5 18.07 17.89 -23.95
CA PRO A 5 18.51 18.53 -22.72
C PRO A 5 17.87 17.96 -21.44
N GLU A 6 18.66 17.24 -20.65
CA GLU A 6 18.47 16.98 -19.21
C GLU A 6 18.80 18.22 -18.33
N GLN A 7 18.71 19.45 -18.84
CA GLN A 7 19.23 20.63 -18.11
C GLN A 7 18.27 21.81 -17.98
N VAL A 8 17.00 21.54 -17.65
CA VAL A 8 16.07 22.61 -17.18
C VAL A 8 15.40 22.27 -15.85
N CYS A 9 16.02 21.41 -15.03
CA CYS A 9 15.55 21.13 -13.66
C CYS A 9 16.52 21.65 -12.58
N ALA A 10 17.53 22.44 -12.95
CA ALA A 10 18.56 22.92 -12.03
C ALA A 10 18.30 24.32 -11.44
N ILE A 11 17.28 25.05 -11.90
CA ILE A 11 17.10 26.48 -11.58
C ILE A 11 15.80 26.77 -10.82
N SER A 12 14.84 25.85 -10.83
CA SER A 12 13.48 26.11 -10.32
C SER A 12 13.19 25.46 -8.97
N GLY A 13 14.17 25.25 -8.09
CA GLY A 13 13.91 24.77 -6.73
C GLY A 13 12.98 23.54 -6.67
N CYS A 14 12.99 22.70 -7.71
CA CYS A 14 12.15 21.52 -7.78
C CYS A 14 12.59 20.62 -6.64
N LYS A 15 11.75 20.57 -5.61
CA LYS A 15 11.78 19.50 -4.63
C LYS A 15 11.40 18.26 -5.43
N LEU A 16 12.40 17.58 -5.98
CA LEU A 16 12.22 16.30 -6.65
C LEU A 16 11.47 15.44 -5.62
N GLU A 17 10.20 15.15 -5.90
CA GLU A 17 9.44 14.28 -5.02
C GLU A 17 10.26 13.01 -4.83
N PRO A 18 10.34 12.46 -3.61
CA PRO A 18 11.09 11.23 -3.37
C PRO A 18 10.66 10.21 -4.42
N LEU A 19 11.63 9.50 -5.01
CA LEU A 19 11.38 8.58 -6.11
C LEU A 19 10.28 7.59 -5.69
N LYS A 20 9.07 7.79 -6.24
CA LYS A 20 7.93 6.91 -6.04
C LYS A 20 7.72 6.14 -7.32
N ALA A 21 8.08 4.87 -7.29
CA ALA A 21 7.79 3.90 -8.34
C ALA A 21 6.79 2.90 -7.79
N LEU A 22 5.52 3.33 -7.66
CA LEU A 22 4.43 2.46 -7.20
C LEU A 22 4.29 1.20 -8.08
N ASP A 23 4.60 1.31 -9.37
CA ASP A 23 4.65 0.18 -10.31
C ASP A 23 5.75 -0.86 -9.97
N GLN A 24 6.75 -0.44 -9.18
CA GLN A 24 7.82 -1.31 -8.65
C GLN A 24 7.55 -1.74 -7.20
N LEU A 25 6.34 -1.52 -6.68
CA LEU A 25 5.86 -2.08 -5.43
C LEU A 25 4.83 -3.17 -5.73
N LEU A 26 5.15 -4.40 -5.35
CA LEU A 26 4.31 -5.56 -5.60
C LEU A 26 3.68 -6.07 -4.31
N ILE A 27 2.36 -6.21 -4.30
CA ILE A 27 1.66 -6.99 -3.27
C ILE A 27 1.72 -8.46 -3.69
N THR A 28 2.45 -9.27 -2.95
CA THR A 28 2.64 -10.70 -3.27
C THR A 28 1.67 -11.61 -2.53
N ASP A 29 1.14 -11.16 -1.40
CA ASP A 29 0.24 -11.94 -0.57
C ASP A 29 -0.68 -11.03 0.24
N VAL A 30 -1.94 -11.44 0.37
CA VAL A 30 -2.96 -10.76 1.18
C VAL A 30 -3.74 -11.80 1.95
N VAL A 31 -3.74 -11.67 3.27
CA VAL A 31 -4.47 -12.57 4.16
C VAL A 31 -5.40 -11.76 5.05
N ILE A 32 -6.70 -12.04 4.95
CA ILE A 32 -7.75 -11.42 5.76
C ILE A 32 -8.24 -12.44 6.77
N ARG A 33 -8.22 -12.08 8.06
CA ARG A 33 -8.65 -12.95 9.16
C ARG A 33 -9.57 -12.21 10.13
N ALA A 34 -10.37 -12.95 10.88
CA ALA A 34 -11.15 -12.37 11.97
C ALA A 34 -10.23 -11.78 13.05
N HIS A 35 -10.61 -10.63 13.63
CA HIS A 35 -9.93 -10.11 14.80
C HIS A 35 -10.27 -11.00 16.02
N PRO A 36 -9.28 -11.40 16.84
CA PRO A 36 -9.50 -12.35 17.94
C PRO A 36 -10.47 -11.83 19.02
N ASP A 37 -10.41 -10.53 19.33
CA ASP A 37 -11.21 -9.92 20.40
C ASP A 37 -12.44 -9.14 19.92
N ASP A 38 -12.59 -8.86 18.61
CA ASP A 38 -13.68 -8.04 18.10
C ASP A 38 -14.24 -8.62 16.79
N THR A 39 -15.44 -9.18 16.86
CA THR A 39 -16.09 -9.83 15.73
C THR A 39 -16.44 -8.86 14.59
N ASN A 40 -16.46 -7.56 14.85
CA ASN A 40 -16.77 -6.53 13.86
C ASN A 40 -15.52 -6.01 13.13
N LEU A 41 -14.35 -6.58 13.43
CA LEU A 41 -13.07 -6.18 12.85
C LEU A 41 -12.41 -7.34 12.11
N ARG A 42 -11.59 -6.98 11.12
CA ARG A 42 -10.77 -7.91 10.35
C ARG A 42 -9.31 -7.45 10.38
N LEU A 43 -8.43 -8.40 10.61
CA LEU A 43 -6.99 -8.24 10.48
C LEU A 43 -6.59 -8.51 9.04
N VAL A 44 -5.96 -7.52 8.41
CA VAL A 44 -5.43 -7.63 7.05
C VAL A 44 -3.92 -7.66 7.13
N ASN A 45 -3.32 -8.72 6.60
CA ASN A 45 -1.89 -8.87 6.44
C ASN A 45 -1.53 -8.77 4.96
N VAL A 46 -0.63 -7.86 4.62
CA VAL A 46 -0.15 -7.63 3.25
C VAL A 46 1.35 -7.86 3.23
N LEU A 47 1.82 -8.63 2.26
CA LEU A 47 3.26 -8.75 1.97
C LEU A 47 3.60 -7.86 0.78
N LEU A 48 4.37 -6.81 1.04
CA LEU A 48 4.80 -5.82 0.07
C LEU A 48 6.27 -6.04 -0.29
N VAL A 49 6.58 -6.12 -1.58
CA VAL A 49 7.94 -6.28 -2.09
C VAL A 49 8.28 -5.08 -2.98
N ASN A 50 9.37 -4.40 -2.65
CA ASN A 50 9.94 -3.37 -3.51
C ASN A 50 10.91 -4.01 -4.51
N THR A 51 10.58 -3.96 -5.79
CA THR A 51 11.42 -4.50 -6.87
C THR A 51 12.38 -3.47 -7.44
N ALA A 52 12.28 -2.21 -7.00
CA ALA A 52 13.19 -1.14 -7.40
C ALA A 52 14.59 -1.34 -6.82
N PRO A 53 15.64 -0.81 -7.49
CA PRO A 53 17.02 -0.81 -6.99
C PRO A 53 17.28 0.35 -5.99
N PHE A 54 16.25 0.81 -5.28
CA PHE A 54 16.32 1.89 -4.31
C PHE A 54 15.19 1.77 -3.28
N GLU A 55 15.38 2.37 -2.10
CA GLU A 55 14.37 2.40 -1.04
C GLU A 55 13.20 3.32 -1.41
N GLN A 56 11.98 2.88 -1.12
CA GLN A 56 10.77 3.62 -1.43
C GLN A 56 10.00 4.00 -0.17
N ALA A 57 9.20 5.07 -0.22
CA ALA A 57 8.28 5.38 0.85
C ALA A 57 7.13 4.36 0.91
N PHE A 58 6.62 4.12 2.11
CA PHE A 58 5.40 3.32 2.29
C PHE A 58 4.19 3.99 1.59
N PRO A 59 3.46 3.27 0.73
CA PRO A 59 2.29 3.82 0.03
C PRO A 59 1.05 3.80 0.92
N ASP A 60 0.04 4.57 0.57
CA ASP A 60 -1.27 4.34 1.17
C ASP A 60 -1.88 3.08 0.55
N ILE A 61 -2.63 2.32 1.34
CA ILE A 61 -3.30 1.10 0.89
C ILE A 61 -4.80 1.36 0.82
N GLU A 62 -5.38 1.11 -0.34
CA GLU A 62 -6.82 1.15 -0.55
C GLU A 62 -7.34 -0.27 -0.72
N ILE A 63 -8.30 -0.66 0.10
CA ILE A 63 -9.01 -1.95 -0.03
C ILE A 63 -10.48 -1.69 -0.29
N ALA A 64 -11.02 -2.34 -1.33
CA ALA A 64 -12.41 -2.24 -1.75
C ALA A 64 -13.03 -3.64 -1.79
N PHE A 65 -14.17 -3.80 -1.12
CA PHE A 65 -14.93 -5.05 -1.08
C PHE A 65 -16.07 -4.99 -2.07
N ARG A 66 -16.26 -6.07 -2.83
CA ARG A 66 -17.29 -6.16 -3.86
C ARG A 66 -18.23 -7.34 -3.63
N ALA A 67 -19.48 -7.12 -3.98
CA ALA A 67 -20.49 -8.17 -4.07
C ALA A 67 -20.27 -9.01 -5.34
N PRO A 68 -20.90 -10.20 -5.46
CA PRO A 68 -20.84 -11.01 -6.68
C PRO A 68 -21.31 -10.27 -7.94
N THR A 69 -22.19 -9.28 -7.78
CA THR A 69 -22.68 -8.39 -8.83
C THR A 69 -21.68 -7.29 -9.23
N ASN A 70 -20.48 -7.29 -8.63
CA ASN A 70 -19.41 -6.29 -8.79
C ASN A 70 -19.69 -4.91 -8.15
N ASP A 71 -20.80 -4.78 -7.42
CA ASP A 71 -21.14 -3.58 -6.65
C ASP A 71 -20.20 -3.39 -5.46
N LEU A 72 -19.85 -2.13 -5.18
CA LEU A 72 -19.00 -1.77 -4.04
C LEU A 72 -19.80 -1.92 -2.73
N VAL A 73 -19.35 -2.82 -1.86
CA VAL A 73 -19.97 -3.08 -0.54
C VAL A 73 -19.37 -2.15 0.52
N ALA A 74 -18.05 -2.06 0.54
CA ALA A 74 -17.31 -1.22 1.46
C ALA A 74 -15.95 -0.86 0.86
N TRP A 75 -15.37 0.25 1.32
CA TRP A 75 -13.99 0.61 0.99
C TRP A 75 -13.32 1.27 2.20
N LYS A 76 -12.00 1.12 2.27
CA LYS A 76 -11.18 1.79 3.28
C LYS A 76 -9.83 2.11 2.67
N ARG A 77 -9.43 3.38 2.79
CA ARG A 77 -8.04 3.81 2.65
C ARG A 77 -7.38 3.77 4.02
N VAL A 78 -6.21 3.14 4.08
CA VAL A 78 -5.33 3.05 5.24
C VAL A 78 -4.05 3.76 4.88
N THR A 79 -3.76 4.85 5.56
CA THR A 79 -2.56 5.64 5.29
C THR A 79 -1.32 4.91 5.77
N ALA A 80 -0.17 5.21 5.16
CA ALA A 80 1.13 4.70 5.63
C ALA A 80 1.33 4.94 7.12
N ARG A 81 0.93 6.12 7.60
CA ARG A 81 1.02 6.47 9.02
C ARG A 81 0.13 5.60 9.91
N GLU A 82 -1.08 5.25 9.48
CA GLU A 82 -2.01 4.40 10.25
C GLU A 82 -1.39 3.02 10.49
N TYR A 83 -0.93 2.32 9.44
CA TYR A 83 -0.42 0.95 9.61
C TYR A 83 1.03 0.88 10.14
N LEU A 84 1.89 1.87 9.87
CA LEU A 84 3.24 1.89 10.43
C LEU A 84 3.24 2.12 11.93
N SER A 85 2.28 2.91 12.44
CA SER A 85 2.13 3.12 13.88
C SER A 85 1.83 1.82 14.65
N ALA A 86 1.21 0.85 13.97
CA ALA A 86 0.88 -0.46 14.51
C ALA A 86 2.05 -1.47 14.40
N SER A 87 2.78 -1.50 13.28
CA SER A 87 3.71 -2.61 12.99
C SER A 87 5.20 -2.26 12.91
N LEU A 88 5.60 -1.02 12.57
CA LEU A 88 6.98 -0.71 12.17
C LEU A 88 7.40 0.71 12.60
N LYS A 89 7.85 0.86 13.85
CA LYS A 89 8.38 2.13 14.38
C LYS A 89 9.82 2.44 13.97
N ASP A 90 10.58 1.41 13.58
CA ASP A 90 12.04 1.51 13.37
C ASP A 90 12.49 1.66 11.91
N ARG A 91 11.59 1.46 10.93
CA ARG A 91 11.92 1.56 9.50
C ARG A 91 10.82 2.30 8.74
N PRO A 92 10.99 3.61 8.47
CA PRO A 92 9.99 4.42 7.77
C PRO A 92 10.01 4.26 6.23
N VAL A 93 10.80 3.31 5.70
CA VAL A 93 10.97 3.07 4.26
C VAL A 93 10.85 1.58 3.92
N VAL A 94 10.44 1.30 2.69
CA VAL A 94 10.37 -0.04 2.09
C VAL A 94 11.74 -0.36 1.46
N PRO A 95 12.54 -1.25 2.06
CA PRO A 95 13.86 -1.63 1.56
C PRO A 95 13.79 -2.27 0.17
N GLU A 96 14.83 -2.10 -0.63
CA GLU A 96 14.94 -2.77 -1.93
C GLU A 96 14.98 -4.30 -1.76
N ARG A 97 14.28 -5.00 -2.66
CA ARG A 97 14.29 -6.48 -2.82
C ARG A 97 13.97 -7.28 -1.56
N THR A 98 13.41 -6.63 -0.54
CA THR A 98 13.16 -7.24 0.77
C THR A 98 11.66 -7.17 1.05
N PRO A 99 10.99 -8.32 1.22
CA PRO A 99 9.57 -8.34 1.58
C PRO A 99 9.32 -7.70 2.95
N VAL A 100 8.33 -6.81 3.01
CA VAL A 100 7.86 -6.19 4.24
C VAL A 100 6.43 -6.63 4.51
N ARG A 101 6.19 -7.11 5.72
CA ARG A 101 4.84 -7.42 6.19
C ARG A 101 4.21 -6.16 6.80
N ILE A 102 3.04 -5.80 6.28
CA ILE A 102 2.21 -4.71 6.77
C ILE A 102 0.94 -5.33 7.36
N GLU A 103 0.59 -4.96 8.58
CA GLU A 103 -0.65 -5.39 9.23
C GLU A 103 -1.51 -4.17 9.59
N PHE A 104 -2.80 -4.25 9.30
CA PHE A 104 -3.76 -3.24 9.73
C PHE A 104 -5.14 -3.85 9.98
N VAL A 105 -5.95 -3.11 10.72
CA VAL A 105 -7.32 -3.49 11.06
C VAL A 105 -8.31 -2.71 10.20
N ILE A 106 -9.33 -3.40 9.71
CA ILE A 106 -10.48 -2.78 9.05
C ILE A 106 -11.77 -3.22 9.74
N LYS A 107 -12.85 -2.47 9.51
CA LYS A 107 -14.19 -2.92 9.87
C LYS A 107 -14.60 -4.10 8.98
N ASP A 108 -15.29 -5.08 9.55
CA ASP A 108 -15.87 -6.18 8.80
C ASP A 108 -16.83 -5.65 7.72
N PRO A 109 -16.61 -5.98 6.44
CA PRO A 109 -17.47 -5.55 5.35
C PRO A 109 -18.83 -6.28 5.31
N GLY A 110 -19.05 -7.23 6.22
CA GLY A 110 -20.26 -8.05 6.27
C GLY A 110 -20.23 -9.23 5.31
N THR A 111 -21.29 -10.03 5.35
CA THR A 111 -21.44 -11.28 4.57
C THR A 111 -21.71 -11.07 3.09
N GLN A 112 -21.99 -9.84 2.66
CA GLN A 112 -22.27 -9.50 1.26
C GLN A 112 -20.99 -9.34 0.42
N ALA A 113 -19.84 -9.19 1.06
CA ALA A 113 -18.55 -9.12 0.38
C ALA A 113 -18.11 -10.52 -0.08
N TYR A 114 -18.02 -10.71 -1.39
CA TYR A 114 -17.54 -11.97 -1.99
C TYR A 114 -16.06 -11.91 -2.35
N GLY A 115 -15.58 -10.74 -2.73
CA GLY A 115 -14.19 -10.51 -3.11
C GLY A 115 -13.69 -9.13 -2.67
N TYR A 116 -12.40 -8.91 -2.89
CA TYR A 116 -11.74 -7.64 -2.61
C TYR A 116 -10.79 -7.26 -3.73
N ASP A 117 -10.54 -5.96 -3.82
CA ASP A 117 -9.53 -5.34 -4.67
C ASP A 117 -8.61 -4.50 -3.78
N ILE A 118 -7.30 -4.55 -4.04
CA ILE A 118 -6.29 -3.86 -3.24
C ILE A 118 -5.37 -3.05 -4.16
N ASN A 119 -5.19 -1.77 -3.83
CA ASN A 119 -4.39 -0.84 -4.62
C ASN A 119 -3.45 -0.03 -3.74
N LEU A 120 -2.30 0.32 -4.31
CA LEU A 120 -1.33 1.24 -3.72
C LEU A 120 -1.60 2.66 -4.23
N LYS A 121 -1.51 3.66 -3.35
CA LYS A 121 -1.75 5.07 -3.65
C LYS A 121 -0.61 5.96 -3.15
#